data_AF-A0AAW6FT01-F1
#
_entry.id   AF-A0AAW6FT01-F1
#
_cell.length_a   1.000
_cell.length_b   1.000
_cell.length_c   1.000
_cell.angle_alpha   90.00
_cell.angle_beta   90.00
_cell.angle_gamma   90.00
#
_symmetry.space_group_name_H-M   'P 1'
#
loop_
_entity.id
_entity.type
_entity.pdbx_description
1 polymer ?
#
loop_
_entity_poly.entity_id
_entity_poly.type
_entity_poly.pdbx_seq_one_letter_code
_entity_poly.pdbx_strand_id
1 'polypeptide(L)'
;MNVSLGLILIVCGYLIWKQEKISLIRRYHYKRVKEQDKKIYCTETGTALIIFGLSFIIMWFINYFTNVSYGILVLAIGFITGMILFIHTEIKYNRD
;
A
#
# COMPACT_ATOMS: atom_id res chain seq x y z
N MET A 1 -1.34 -5.24 -18.14
CA MET A 1 -1.53 -4.95 -16.70
C MET A 1 -2.80 -4.12 -16.58
N ASN A 2 -3.84 -4.59 -15.91
CA ASN A 2 -5.13 -3.89 -15.89
C ASN A 2 -5.18 -2.89 -14.72
N VAL A 3 -5.64 -1.66 -14.99
CA VAL A 3 -5.85 -0.57 -14.02
C VAL A 3 -6.69 -1.01 -12.81
N SER A 4 -7.52 -2.04 -13.01
CA SER A 4 -8.32 -2.71 -11.99
C SER A 4 -7.53 -3.08 -10.72
N LEU A 5 -6.30 -3.59 -10.86
CA LEU A 5 -5.46 -3.96 -9.71
C LEU A 5 -5.08 -2.73 -8.88
N GLY A 6 -4.67 -1.64 -9.54
CA GLY A 6 -4.33 -0.39 -8.86
C GLY A 6 -5.53 0.21 -8.11
N LEU A 7 -6.71 0.18 -8.74
CA LEU A 7 -7.97 0.61 -8.11
C LEU A 7 -8.31 -0.22 -6.87
N ILE A 8 -8.21 -1.55 -6.93
CA ILE A 8 -8.49 -2.43 -5.79
C ILE A 8 -7.53 -2.09 -4.63
N LEU A 9 -6.24 -1.91 -4.90
CA LEU A 9 -5.25 -1.55 -3.88
C LEU A 9 -5.56 -0.19 -3.23
N ILE A 10 -5.95 0.81 -4.02
CA ILE A 10 -6.34 2.14 -3.49
C ILE A 10 -7.59 2.04 -2.63
N VAL A 11 -8.62 1.31 -3.07
CA VAL A 11 -9.85 1.13 -2.30
C VAL A 11 -9.57 0.40 -0.99
N CYS A 12 -8.81 -0.69 -1.03
CA CYS A 12 -8.40 -1.41 0.18
C CYS A 12 -7.57 -0.51 1.12
N GLY A 13 -6.60 0.22 0.59
CA GLY A 13 -5.78 1.15 1.37
C GLY A 13 -6.61 2.27 2.00
N TYR A 14 -7.59 2.81 1.27
CA TYR A 14 -8.54 3.80 1.78
C TYR A 14 -9.44 3.24 2.89
N LEU A 15 -9.96 2.02 2.72
CA LEU A 15 -10.78 1.36 3.75
C LEU A 15 -9.97 1.09 5.02
N ILE A 16 -8.71 0.67 4.89
CA ILE A 16 -7.81 0.45 6.02
C ILE A 16 -7.48 1.78 6.70
N TRP A 17 -7.15 2.82 5.93
CA TRP A 17 -6.79 4.12 6.48
C TRP A 17 -7.98 4.84 7.14
N LYS A 18 -9.11 4.99 6.45
CA LYS A 18 -10.22 5.85 6.89
C LYS A 18 -11.26 5.14 7.73
N GLN A 19 -11.50 3.86 7.48
CA GLN A 19 -12.47 3.06 8.25
C GLN A 19 -11.79 2.18 9.30
N GLU A 20 -10.47 2.28 9.45
CA GLU A 20 -9.66 1.51 10.41
C GLU A 20 -9.97 0.00 10.32
N LYS A 21 -10.31 -0.48 9.11
CA LYS A 21 -10.70 -1.87 8.83
C LYS A 21 -9.50 -2.79 8.86
N ILE A 22 -8.93 -2.97 10.04
CA ILE A 22 -7.74 -3.80 10.28
C ILE A 22 -7.99 -5.27 9.91
N SER A 23 -9.25 -5.71 9.88
CA SER A 23 -9.66 -7.05 9.43
C SER A 23 -9.37 -7.33 7.95
N LEU A 24 -9.14 -6.29 7.13
CA LEU A 24 -8.67 -6.44 5.75
C LEU A 24 -7.20 -6.90 5.70
N ILE A 25 -6.43 -6.57 6.73
CA ILE A 25 -5.08 -7.07 6.94
C ILE A 25 -5.19 -8.47 7.55
N ARG A 26 -4.31 -9.41 7.20
CA ARG A 26 -4.38 -10.75 7.80
C ARG A 26 -4.02 -10.68 9.29
N ARG A 27 -4.75 -11.42 10.12
CA ARG A 27 -4.64 -11.41 11.60
C ARG A 27 -3.21 -11.48 12.16
N TYR A 28 -2.29 -12.18 11.49
CA TYR A 28 -0.91 -12.31 11.96
C TYR A 28 -0.11 -10.99 11.95
N HIS A 29 -0.46 -10.04 11.06
CA HIS A 29 0.23 -8.76 10.93
C HIS A 29 -0.18 -7.72 11.99
N TYR A 30 -1.36 -7.86 12.60
CA TYR A 30 -1.85 -6.91 13.60
C TYR A 30 -2.07 -7.53 14.98
N LYS A 31 -1.76 -8.82 15.17
CA LYS A 31 -2.00 -9.53 16.43
C LYS A 31 -1.27 -8.89 17.62
N ARG A 32 -0.10 -8.29 17.40
CA ARG A 32 0.75 -7.70 18.45
C ARG A 32 0.67 -6.18 18.52
N VAL A 33 -0.11 -5.56 17.62
CA VAL A 33 -0.32 -4.11 17.60
C VAL A 33 -1.16 -3.72 18.80
N LYS A 34 -0.63 -2.83 19.65
CA LYS A 34 -1.33 -2.31 20.82
C LYS A 34 -2.59 -1.55 20.38
N GLU A 35 -3.66 -1.64 21.18
CA GLU A 35 -4.94 -0.96 20.94
C GLU A 35 -4.77 0.54 20.60
N GLN A 36 -3.91 1.22 21.36
CA GLN A 36 -3.59 2.64 21.23
C GLN A 36 -2.89 2.99 19.90
N ASP A 37 -2.16 2.04 19.31
CA ASP A 37 -1.35 2.22 18.11
C ASP A 37 -2.07 1.75 16.84
N LYS A 38 -3.22 1.06 16.96
CA LYS A 38 -3.99 0.51 15.82
C LYS A 38 -4.33 1.56 14.78
N LYS A 39 -4.75 2.75 15.21
CA LYS A 39 -5.12 3.84 14.30
C LYS A 39 -3.95 4.33 13.45
N ILE A 40 -2.78 4.48 14.08
CA ILE A 40 -1.56 4.92 13.38
C ILE A 40 -1.08 3.80 12.46
N TYR A 41 -1.07 2.56 12.94
CA TYR A 41 -0.73 1.38 12.14
C TYR A 41 -1.61 1.24 10.88
N CYS A 42 -2.93 1.40 11.02
CA CYS A 42 -3.87 1.38 9.90
C CYS A 42 -3.63 2.56 8.93
N THR A 43 -3.30 3.74 9.44
CA THR A 43 -3.01 4.92 8.61
C THR A 43 -1.77 4.71 7.75
N GLU A 44 -0.65 4.32 8.36
CA GLU A 44 0.62 4.08 7.67
C GLU A 44 0.50 2.92 6.67
N THR A 45 -0.11 1.80 7.10
CA THR A 45 -0.32 0.62 6.25
C THR A 45 -1.26 0.91 5.08
N GLY A 46 -2.35 1.64 5.33
CA GLY A 46 -3.28 2.07 4.28
C GLY A 46 -2.63 3.02 3.28
N THR A 47 -1.76 3.93 3.75
CA THR A 47 -0.99 4.85 2.90
C THR A 47 -0.02 4.09 2.00
N ALA A 48 0.70 3.09 2.53
CA ALA A 48 1.58 2.23 1.74
C ALA A 48 0.81 1.49 0.61
N LEU A 49 -0.37 0.96 0.90
CA LEU A 49 -1.25 0.32 -0.08
C LEU A 49 -1.73 1.28 -1.18
N ILE A 50 -2.06 2.54 -0.82
CA ILE A 50 -2.43 3.57 -1.78
C ILE A 50 -1.25 3.92 -2.69
N ILE A 51 -0.03 4.03 -2.15
CA ILE A 51 1.20 4.29 -2.94
C ILE A 51 1.41 3.16 -3.96
N PHE A 52 1.26 1.90 -3.56
CA PHE A 52 1.34 0.78 -4.49
C PHE A 52 0.30 0.90 -5.60
N GLY A 53 -0.97 1.14 -5.24
CA GLY A 53 -2.04 1.26 -6.21
C GLY A 53 -1.84 2.41 -7.21
N LEU A 54 -1.39 3.58 -6.74
CA LEU A 54 -1.02 4.72 -7.59
C LEU A 54 0.11 4.37 -8.56
N SER A 55 1.13 3.65 -8.08
CA SER A 55 2.27 3.24 -8.90
C SER A 55 1.86 2.34 -10.07
N PHE A 56 0.91 1.43 -9.84
CA PHE A 56 0.32 0.60 -10.90
C PHE A 56 -0.47 1.43 -11.93
N ILE A 57 -1.24 2.42 -11.49
CA ILE A 57 -2.03 3.28 -12.38
C ILE A 57 -1.11 4.17 -13.22
N ILE A 58 -0.12 4.82 -12.61
CA ILE A 58 0.82 5.69 -13.31
C ILE A 58 1.64 4.91 -14.33
N MET A 59 2.14 3.73 -13.98
CA MET A 59 2.83 2.85 -14.93
C MET A 59 1.94 2.53 -16.12
N TRP A 60 0.67 2.16 -15.89
CA TRP A 60 -0.26 1.85 -16.98
C TRP A 60 -0.44 3.04 -17.91
N PHE A 61 -0.62 4.24 -17.34
CA PHE A 61 -0.78 5.47 -18.11
C PHE A 61 0.46 5.77 -18.95
N ILE A 62 1.67 5.70 -18.37
CA ILE A 62 2.93 5.91 -19.10
C ILE A 62 3.07 4.93 -20.27
N ASN A 63 2.83 3.64 -20.02
CA ASN A 63 2.96 2.62 -21.06
C ASN A 63 1.90 2.81 -22.17
N TYR A 64 0.70 3.28 -21.81
CA TYR A 64 -0.38 3.56 -22.76
C TYR A 64 -0.04 4.72 -23.71
N PHE A 65 0.55 5.82 -23.21
CA PHE A 65 0.89 6.97 -24.05
C PHE A 65 2.20 6.81 -24.81
N THR A 66 3.20 6.16 -24.22
CA THR A 66 4.54 6.08 -24.81
C THR A 66 4.75 4.86 -25.71
N ASN A 67 3.86 3.86 -25.64
CA ASN A 67 4.05 2.53 -26.26
C ASN A 67 5.37 1.83 -25.86
N VAL A 68 6.04 2.32 -24.82
CA VAL A 68 7.30 1.79 -24.29
C VAL A 68 7.12 1.50 -22.80
N SER A 69 7.77 0.45 -22.30
CA SER A 69 7.63 -0.04 -20.93
C SER A 69 8.37 0.80 -19.86
N TYR A 70 8.55 2.11 -20.07
CA TYR A 70 9.22 2.99 -19.11
C TYR A 70 8.48 3.10 -17.77
N GLY A 71 7.17 2.84 -17.74
CA GLY A 71 6.38 2.83 -16.51
C GLY A 71 6.88 1.81 -15.48
N ILE A 72 7.65 0.79 -15.88
CA ILE A 72 8.23 -0.20 -14.96
C ILE A 72 9.17 0.47 -13.94
N LEU A 73 9.89 1.52 -14.33
CA LEU A 73 10.77 2.26 -13.41
C LEU A 73 9.96 2.97 -12.33
N VAL A 74 8.82 3.57 -12.71
CA VAL A 74 7.90 4.22 -11.75
C VAL A 74 7.30 3.19 -10.81
N LEU A 75 6.90 2.02 -11.32
CA LEU A 75 6.42 0.93 -10.49
C LEU A 75 7.49 0.47 -9.50
N ALA A 76 8.75 0.30 -9.95
CA ALA A 76 9.84 -0.14 -9.09
C ALA A 76 10.11 0.85 -7.95
N ILE A 77 10.16 2.15 -8.25
CA ILE A 77 10.37 3.20 -7.24
C ILE A 77 9.22 3.21 -6.23
N GLY A 78 7.98 3.20 -6.72
CA GLY A 78 6.79 3.18 -5.87
C GLY A 78 6.66 1.91 -5.02
N PHE A 79 7.12 0.77 -5.55
CA PHE A 79 7.16 -0.48 -4.80
C PHE A 79 8.21 -0.45 -3.70
N ILE A 80 9.40 0.10 -3.97
CA ILE A 80 10.45 0.23 -2.95
C ILE A 80 9.99 1.19 -1.83
N THR A 81 9.42 2.35 -2.17
CA THR A 81 8.96 3.32 -1.17
C THR A 81 7.81 2.78 -0.32
N GLY A 82 6.81 2.14 -0.94
CA GLY A 82 5.72 1.52 -0.20
C GLY A 82 6.17 0.34 0.67
N MET A 83 7.15 -0.46 0.22
CA MET A 83 7.72 -1.56 1.01
C MET A 83 8.49 -1.04 2.24
N ILE A 84 9.28 0.03 2.08
CA ILE A 84 9.99 0.66 3.20
C ILE A 84 9.00 1.15 4.27
N LEU A 85 7.93 1.83 3.85
CA LEU A 85 6.87 2.30 4.76
C LEU A 85 6.17 1.12 5.47
N PHE A 86 5.83 0.08 4.72
CA PHE A 86 5.18 -1.10 5.28
C PHE A 86 6.08 -1.81 6.32
N ILE A 87 7.33 -2.09 5.97
CA ILE A 87 8.30 -2.74 6.88
C ILE A 87 8.56 -1.85 8.11
N HIS A 88 8.72 -0.54 7.93
CA HIS A 88 8.91 0.38 9.04
C HIS A 88 7.73 0.33 10.01
N THR A 89 6.51 0.29 9.48
CA THR A 89 5.27 0.20 10.26
C THR A 89 5.18 -1.15 10.99
N GLU A 90 5.50 -2.25 10.32
CA GLU A 90 5.55 -3.57 10.95
C GLU A 90 6.57 -3.63 12.09
N ILE A 91 7.79 -3.14 11.87
CA ILE A 91 8.85 -3.15 12.88
C ILE A 91 8.50 -2.24 14.06
N LYS A 92 7.89 -1.08 13.80
CA LYS A 92 7.61 -0.09 14.85
C LYS A 92 6.45 -0.50 15.75
N TYR A 93 5.43 -1.15 15.20
CA TYR A 93 4.17 -1.41 15.91
C TYR A 93 3.87 -2.89 16.16
N ASN A 94 4.55 -3.81 15.46
CA ASN A 94 4.30 -5.26 15.54
C ASN A 94 5.56 -6.09 15.90
N ARG A 95 6.73 -5.45 16.10
CA ARG A 95 7.92 -6.12 16.66
C ARG A 95 7.76 -6.24 18.18
N ASP A 96 8.10 -7.43 18.68
CA ASP A 96 8.09 -7.78 20.12
C ASP A 96 8.92 -6.79 20.96
#